data_AF-A0A966AZT7-F1
#
_entry.id   AF-A0A966AZT7-F1
#
_cell.length_a   1.000
_cell.length_b   1.000
_cell.length_c   1.000
_cell.angle_alpha   90.00
_cell.angle_beta   90.00
_cell.angle_gamma   90.00
#
_symmetry.space_group_name_H-M   'P 1'
#
loop_
_entity.id
_entity.type
_entity.pdbx_description
1 polymer ?
#
loop_
_entity_poly.entity_id
_entity_poly.type
_entity_poly.pdbx_seq_one_letter_code
_entity_poly.pdbx_strand_id
1 'polypeptide(L)'
;MTKFLYPPRFLKRWLTLLLVISSGALWAGESPLCLGVNSSSFSILDDELDAAIEAEFERVEREEKQVRYRGQYRALKNLGPGVAPKLLDLVLRENPAQERRRQAANALVDVATVDLVGQIEAAFKNDLLMESWVEVELTLLLARLGERKRVDRWISSLQRKSAKTPNTATLPSILSSLILLSDLQYRSGLYLEAVGTHLQRIELLKDIASKVRPELRPNLLDEVFSIHYNLACCYALLGNLEAGLGALETSLNSTTIDLDMARIDGDLKALRAAQEWPDWLKRAESRDKPEEVLEKVEGEK
;
A
#
# COMPACT_ATOMS: atom_id res chain seq x y z
N MET A 1 1.08 -11.90 -3.42
CA MET A 1 -0.06 -11.03 -3.01
C MET A 1 0.34 -10.36 -1.70
N THR A 2 1.26 -9.38 -1.76
CA THR A 2 1.82 -8.72 -0.57
C THR A 2 2.50 -7.42 -1.01
N LYS A 3 1.70 -6.36 -1.09
CA LYS A 3 2.10 -4.95 -0.91
C LYS A 3 0.80 -4.17 -0.78
N PHE A 4 0.39 -3.95 0.47
CA PHE A 4 -0.84 -3.25 0.83
C PHE A 4 -2.10 -3.77 0.11
N LEU A 5 -2.45 -5.02 0.41
CA LEU A 5 -3.83 -5.46 0.27
C LEU A 5 -4.48 -5.41 1.64
N TYR A 6 -5.63 -4.75 1.67
CA TYR A 6 -6.80 -5.19 2.41
C TYR A 6 -6.70 -6.65 2.87
N PRO A 7 -7.14 -6.94 4.10
CA PRO A 7 -6.82 -8.16 4.82
C PRO A 7 -7.03 -9.42 3.96
N PRO A 8 -6.24 -10.48 4.19
CA PRO A 8 -6.28 -11.70 3.41
C PRO A 8 -7.71 -12.17 3.18
N ARG A 9 -7.94 -12.80 2.02
CA ARG A 9 -9.22 -13.29 1.44
C ARG A 9 -10.20 -13.98 2.42
N PHE A 10 -9.79 -14.26 3.64
CA PHE A 10 -10.60 -14.74 4.77
C PHE A 10 -11.66 -13.74 5.28
N LEU A 11 -11.46 -12.42 5.13
CA LEU A 11 -12.43 -11.40 5.60
C LEU A 11 -13.58 -11.08 4.62
N LYS A 12 -13.51 -11.59 3.38
CA LYS A 12 -14.55 -11.41 2.36
C LYS A 12 -15.83 -12.21 2.62
N ARG A 13 -15.83 -13.19 3.54
CA ARG A 13 -16.99 -14.05 3.82
C ARG A 13 -17.99 -13.49 4.84
N TRP A 14 -17.66 -12.40 5.56
CA TRP A 14 -18.53 -11.85 6.60
C TRP A 14 -19.28 -10.56 6.20
N LEU A 15 -18.90 -9.92 5.09
CA LEU A 15 -19.54 -8.68 4.62
C LEU A 15 -20.65 -8.89 3.58
N THR A 16 -20.82 -10.10 3.04
CA THR A 16 -21.77 -10.38 1.95
C THR A 16 -23.20 -10.69 2.41
N LEU A 17 -23.50 -10.58 3.72
CA LEU A 17 -24.81 -10.99 4.26
C LEU A 17 -25.79 -9.83 4.54
N LEU A 18 -25.52 -8.60 4.10
CA LEU A 18 -26.27 -7.46 4.64
C LEU A 18 -26.77 -6.37 3.67
N LEU A 19 -26.83 -6.55 2.35
CA LEU A 19 -27.62 -5.63 1.51
C LEU A 19 -28.04 -6.29 0.17
N VAL A 20 -29.18 -6.98 0.24
CA VAL A 20 -30.12 -7.14 -0.88
C VAL A 20 -31.25 -6.15 -0.59
N ILE A 21 -31.62 -5.30 -1.55
CA ILE A 21 -32.99 -4.83 -1.89
C ILE A 21 -32.93 -3.58 -2.81
N SER A 22 -33.39 -3.78 -4.06
CA SER A 22 -34.20 -2.93 -4.97
C SER A 22 -33.87 -1.46 -5.25
N SER A 23 -34.24 -0.81 -6.35
CA SER A 23 -34.68 -1.11 -7.74
C SER A 23 -34.98 0.26 -8.37
N GLY A 24 -34.71 0.40 -9.67
CA GLY A 24 -35.65 1.05 -10.60
C GLY A 24 -35.64 2.57 -10.84
N ALA A 25 -35.38 2.89 -12.11
CA ALA A 25 -36.09 3.83 -13.00
C ALA A 25 -35.51 5.25 -13.27
N LEU A 26 -35.18 5.40 -14.57
CA LEU A 26 -35.07 6.54 -15.49
C LEU A 26 -35.76 7.86 -15.08
N TRP A 27 -35.22 8.99 -15.55
CA TRP A 27 -35.80 9.79 -16.66
C TRP A 27 -34.83 10.88 -17.16
N ALA A 28 -34.94 11.16 -18.46
CA ALA A 28 -34.15 12.13 -19.23
C ALA A 28 -34.64 13.57 -19.02
N GLY A 29 -33.73 14.53 -19.20
CA GLY A 29 -34.05 15.96 -19.25
C GLY A 29 -32.95 16.70 -20.00
N GLU A 30 -33.35 17.37 -21.08
CA GLU A 30 -32.51 18.00 -22.09
C GLU A 30 -31.77 19.27 -21.62
N SER A 31 -30.65 19.52 -22.29
CA SER A 31 -29.77 20.69 -22.18
C SER A 31 -30.43 22.00 -22.63
N PRO A 32 -29.89 23.14 -22.17
CA PRO A 32 -29.83 24.34 -23.01
C PRO A 32 -28.40 24.80 -23.29
N LEU A 33 -28.24 25.20 -24.55
CA LEU A 33 -27.11 25.88 -25.20
C LEU A 33 -26.45 26.97 -24.35
N CYS A 34 -25.10 27.00 -24.33
CA CYS A 34 -24.32 28.20 -24.07
C CYS A 34 -23.09 28.26 -24.98
N LEU A 35 -23.18 29.18 -25.94
CA LEU A 35 -22.17 30.09 -26.49
C LEU A 35 -20.69 29.65 -26.44
N GLY A 36 -20.15 29.46 -27.64
CA GLY A 36 -18.77 29.08 -27.91
C GLY A 36 -17.74 30.08 -27.38
N VAL A 37 -16.84 29.54 -26.56
CA VAL A 37 -15.46 30.01 -26.40
C VAL A 37 -14.59 28.99 -27.13
N ASN A 38 -13.59 29.45 -27.89
CA ASN A 38 -12.67 28.62 -28.69
C ASN A 38 -12.12 27.43 -27.87
N SER A 39 -12.77 26.28 -28.00
CA SER A 39 -12.54 25.07 -27.19
C SER A 39 -11.36 24.22 -27.68
N SER A 40 -10.86 24.48 -28.89
CA SER A 40 -9.87 23.62 -29.55
C SER A 40 -8.47 23.70 -28.93
N SER A 41 -8.02 24.88 -28.50
CA SER A 41 -6.70 25.03 -27.87
C SER A 41 -6.67 24.50 -26.43
N PHE A 42 -7.80 24.59 -25.73
CA PHE A 42 -7.94 24.08 -24.35
C PHE A 42 -8.10 22.55 -24.35
N SER A 43 -8.78 21.97 -25.35
CA SER A 43 -8.93 20.51 -25.46
C SER A 43 -7.62 19.81 -25.82
N ILE A 44 -6.80 20.39 -26.71
CA ILE A 44 -5.51 19.80 -27.11
C ILE A 44 -4.53 19.70 -25.94
N LEU A 45 -4.45 20.75 -25.10
CA LEU A 45 -3.59 20.75 -23.92
C LEU A 45 -4.07 19.75 -22.86
N ASP A 46 -5.38 19.54 -22.78
CA ASP A 46 -5.98 18.55 -21.87
C ASP A 46 -5.66 17.11 -22.35
N ASP A 47 -5.76 16.86 -23.66
CA ASP A 47 -5.43 15.59 -24.30
C ASP A 47 -3.93 15.25 -24.18
N GLU A 48 -3.04 16.23 -24.34
CA GLU A 48 -1.60 16.05 -24.18
C GLU A 48 -1.22 15.68 -22.75
N LEU A 49 -1.85 16.31 -21.76
CA LEU A 49 -1.62 16.01 -20.35
C LEU A 49 -2.13 14.61 -19.98
N ASP A 50 -3.31 14.23 -20.48
CA ASP A 50 -3.86 12.89 -20.27
C ASP A 50 -2.96 11.81 -20.89
N ALA A 51 -2.45 12.05 -22.11
CA ALA A 51 -1.50 11.16 -22.75
C ALA A 51 -0.18 11.02 -21.96
N ALA A 52 0.32 12.13 -21.40
CA ALA A 52 1.53 12.11 -20.57
C ALA A 52 1.35 11.36 -19.25
N ILE A 53 0.18 11.49 -18.61
CA ILE A 53 -0.17 10.72 -17.41
C ILE A 53 -0.24 9.22 -17.74
N GLU A 54 -0.90 8.87 -18.85
CA GLU A 54 -1.03 7.49 -19.28
C GLU A 54 0.33 6.85 -19.59
N ALA A 55 1.22 7.56 -20.28
CA ALA A 55 2.57 7.10 -20.57
C ALA A 55 3.38 6.79 -19.29
N GLU A 56 3.20 7.57 -18.23
CA GLU A 56 3.87 7.29 -16.95
C GLU A 56 3.25 6.09 -16.22
N PHE A 57 1.93 5.89 -16.30
CA PHE A 57 1.31 4.66 -15.78
C PHE A 57 1.87 3.41 -16.47
N GLU A 58 2.00 3.43 -17.79
CA GLU A 58 2.58 2.32 -18.56
C GLU A 58 4.06 2.08 -18.21
N ARG A 59 4.84 3.17 -18.01
CA ARG A 59 6.23 3.08 -17.57
C ARG A 59 6.35 2.35 -16.24
N VAL A 60 5.57 2.78 -15.24
CA VAL A 60 5.59 2.19 -13.89
C VAL A 60 5.17 0.73 -13.92
N GLU A 61 4.13 0.38 -14.70
CA GLU A 61 3.67 -1.01 -14.83
C GLU A 61 4.75 -1.93 -15.42
N ARG A 62 5.52 -1.43 -16.40
CA ARG A 62 6.61 -2.18 -17.04
C ARG A 62 7.84 -2.32 -16.16
N GLU A 63 8.25 -1.25 -15.49
CA GLU A 63 9.57 -1.14 -14.86
C GLU A 63 9.57 -1.49 -13.36
N GLU A 64 8.46 -1.28 -12.67
CA GLU A 64 8.38 -1.32 -11.20
C GLU A 64 7.31 -2.32 -10.71
N LYS A 65 7.00 -3.29 -11.58
CA LYS A 65 5.97 -4.30 -11.42
C LYS A 65 5.98 -4.86 -9.99
N GLN A 66 4.81 -4.86 -9.37
CA GLN A 66 4.51 -5.36 -8.01
C GLN A 66 4.91 -4.45 -6.83
N VAL A 67 5.69 -3.39 -7.03
CA VAL A 67 6.26 -2.60 -5.93
C VAL A 67 5.69 -1.18 -5.89
N ARG A 68 4.73 -0.94 -4.99
CA ARG A 68 4.23 0.41 -4.64
C ARG A 68 5.12 1.04 -3.57
N TYR A 69 5.56 2.29 -3.78
CA TYR A 69 6.34 3.07 -2.81
C TYR A 69 6.20 4.56 -3.10
N ARG A 70 6.69 5.42 -2.19
CA ARG A 70 6.62 6.88 -2.36
C ARG A 70 7.64 7.40 -3.36
N GLY A 71 7.21 8.23 -4.29
CA GLY A 71 8.04 8.84 -5.33
C GLY A 71 8.08 8.05 -6.64
N GLN A 72 7.31 6.97 -6.74
CA GLN A 72 7.15 6.15 -7.95
C GLN A 72 6.68 6.97 -9.15
N TYR A 73 5.82 7.98 -8.93
CA TYR A 73 5.26 8.85 -9.96
C TYR A 73 5.86 10.26 -9.93
N ARG A 74 7.09 10.42 -9.41
CA ARG A 74 7.74 11.72 -9.27
C ARG A 74 7.88 12.49 -10.60
N ALA A 75 7.94 11.79 -11.73
CA ALA A 75 8.06 12.39 -13.06
C ALA A 75 6.84 13.26 -13.40
N LEU A 76 5.66 12.91 -12.90
CA LEU A 76 4.42 13.65 -13.13
C LEU A 76 4.47 15.08 -12.56
N LYS A 77 5.33 15.36 -11.57
CA LYS A 77 5.49 16.72 -11.02
C LYS A 77 5.93 17.73 -12.08
N ASN A 78 6.68 17.28 -13.08
CA ASN A 78 7.22 18.14 -14.12
C ASN A 78 6.15 18.58 -15.15
N LEU A 79 4.98 17.92 -15.15
CA LEU A 79 3.88 18.23 -16.07
C LEU A 79 3.01 19.41 -15.58
N GLY A 80 3.28 19.93 -14.38
CA GLY A 80 2.64 21.14 -13.85
C GLY A 80 1.45 20.90 -12.93
N PRO A 81 0.79 21.98 -12.46
CA PRO A 81 -0.20 21.91 -11.38
C PRO A 81 -1.54 21.25 -11.79
N GLY A 82 -1.81 21.10 -13.09
CA GLY A 82 -3.04 20.48 -13.60
C GLY A 82 -3.13 18.96 -13.37
N VAL A 83 -2.00 18.31 -13.07
CA VAL A 83 -1.93 16.85 -12.89
C VAL A 83 -2.74 16.39 -11.69
N ALA A 84 -2.56 17.02 -10.53
CA ALA A 84 -3.15 16.53 -9.28
C ALA A 84 -4.69 16.57 -9.30
N PRO A 85 -5.36 17.64 -9.80
CA PRO A 85 -6.81 17.64 -10.01
C PRO A 85 -7.29 16.53 -10.97
N LYS A 86 -6.58 16.28 -12.07
CA LYS A 86 -6.93 15.20 -13.02
C LYS A 86 -6.83 13.82 -12.38
N LEU A 87 -5.76 13.56 -11.64
CA LEU A 87 -5.60 12.31 -10.91
C LEU A 87 -6.69 12.12 -9.84
N LEU A 88 -7.06 13.19 -9.11
CA LEU A 88 -8.15 13.13 -8.15
C LEU A 88 -9.48 12.79 -8.82
N ASP A 89 -9.79 13.43 -9.95
CA ASP A 89 -10.99 13.13 -10.73
C ASP A 89 -10.99 11.67 -11.23
N LEU A 90 -9.86 11.15 -11.72
CA LEU A 90 -9.73 9.73 -12.06
C LEU A 90 -9.98 8.79 -10.88
N VAL A 91 -9.54 9.15 -9.66
CA VAL A 91 -9.80 8.37 -8.45
C VAL A 91 -11.30 8.34 -8.11
N LEU A 92 -11.97 9.49 -8.25
CA LEU A 92 -13.38 9.66 -7.87
C LEU A 92 -14.37 9.07 -8.88
N ARG A 93 -14.02 8.98 -10.17
CA ARG A 93 -14.90 8.41 -11.20
C ARG A 93 -15.09 6.90 -11.02
N GLU A 94 -16.32 6.41 -11.15
CA GLU A 94 -16.61 4.95 -11.10
C GLU A 94 -16.30 4.20 -12.41
N ASN A 95 -16.27 4.91 -13.55
CA ASN A 95 -16.16 4.31 -14.89
C ASN A 95 -14.79 3.67 -15.21
N PRO A 96 -13.63 4.26 -14.86
CA PRO A 96 -12.36 3.64 -15.17
C PRO A 96 -12.18 2.30 -14.45
N ALA A 97 -11.42 1.38 -15.08
CA ALA A 97 -11.05 0.13 -14.45
C ALA A 97 -10.41 0.38 -13.07
N GLN A 98 -10.77 -0.43 -12.07
CA GLN A 98 -10.34 -0.23 -10.68
C GLN A 98 -8.80 -0.12 -10.54
N GLU A 99 -8.04 -0.85 -11.35
CA GLU A 99 -6.58 -0.77 -11.31
C GLU A 99 -6.07 0.62 -11.71
N ARG A 100 -6.65 1.23 -12.74
CA ARG A 100 -6.30 2.58 -13.18
C ARG A 100 -6.57 3.61 -12.09
N ARG A 101 -7.72 3.49 -11.41
CA ARG A 101 -8.08 4.37 -10.28
C ARG A 101 -7.09 4.22 -9.11
N ARG A 102 -6.62 2.99 -8.86
CA ARG A 102 -5.59 2.72 -7.84
C ARG A 102 -4.22 3.27 -8.25
N GLN A 103 -3.84 3.18 -9.52
CA GLN A 103 -2.63 3.84 -10.04
C GLN A 103 -2.72 5.35 -9.87
N ALA A 104 -3.87 5.96 -10.20
CA ALA A 104 -4.12 7.36 -10.00
C ALA A 104 -4.02 7.77 -8.52
N ALA A 105 -4.59 6.99 -7.59
CA ALA A 105 -4.45 7.24 -6.15
C ALA A 105 -2.98 7.20 -5.69
N ASN A 106 -2.21 6.21 -6.16
CA ASN A 106 -0.78 6.13 -5.85
C ASN A 106 -0.01 7.35 -6.40
N ALA A 107 -0.27 7.72 -7.66
CA ALA A 107 0.35 8.87 -8.30
C ALA A 107 0.00 10.19 -7.60
N LEU A 108 -1.24 10.31 -7.14
CA LEU A 108 -1.73 11.49 -6.45
C LEU A 108 -0.95 11.76 -5.15
N VAL A 109 -0.54 10.72 -4.43
CA VAL A 109 0.31 10.85 -3.22
C VAL A 109 1.63 11.57 -3.53
N ASP A 110 2.18 11.37 -4.72
CA ASP A 110 3.46 11.96 -5.11
C ASP A 110 3.33 13.41 -5.57
N VAL A 111 2.25 13.76 -6.27
CA VAL A 111 2.09 15.08 -6.91
C VAL A 111 1.20 16.07 -6.15
N ALA A 112 0.30 15.61 -5.27
CA ALA A 112 -0.64 16.49 -4.61
C ALA A 112 0.06 17.52 -3.69
N THR A 113 -0.47 18.74 -3.71
CA THR A 113 -0.08 19.84 -2.83
C THR A 113 -1.26 20.26 -1.94
N VAL A 114 -1.00 21.16 -1.00
CA VAL A 114 -2.02 21.70 -0.08
C VAL A 114 -3.20 22.36 -0.80
N ASP A 115 -3.00 22.81 -2.03
CA ASP A 115 -4.04 23.44 -2.86
C ASP A 115 -5.20 22.48 -3.20
N LEU A 116 -4.95 21.16 -3.14
CA LEU A 116 -5.95 20.15 -3.43
C LEU A 116 -6.87 19.82 -2.23
N VAL A 117 -6.50 20.23 -1.02
CA VAL A 117 -7.23 19.89 0.22
C VAL A 117 -8.71 20.26 0.12
N GLY A 118 -9.02 21.45 -0.39
CA GLY A 118 -10.40 21.91 -0.53
C GLY A 118 -11.25 21.04 -1.46
N GLN A 119 -10.67 20.51 -2.54
CA GLN A 119 -11.37 19.62 -3.47
C GLN A 119 -11.61 18.25 -2.86
N ILE A 120 -10.63 17.72 -2.12
CA ILE A 120 -10.77 16.43 -1.41
C ILE A 120 -11.85 16.54 -0.32
N GLU A 121 -11.85 17.61 0.46
CA GLU A 121 -12.89 17.87 1.47
C GLU A 121 -14.29 18.01 0.85
N ALA A 122 -14.39 18.67 -0.30
CA ALA A 122 -15.63 18.75 -1.06
C ALA A 122 -16.12 17.35 -1.51
N ALA A 123 -15.21 16.48 -1.96
CA ALA A 123 -15.55 15.09 -2.32
C ALA A 123 -16.15 14.34 -1.13
N PHE A 124 -15.53 14.40 0.06
CA PHE A 124 -16.07 13.79 1.28
C PHE A 124 -17.45 14.33 1.67
N LYS A 125 -17.72 15.61 1.40
CA LYS A 125 -19.01 16.24 1.74
C LYS A 125 -20.11 15.85 0.77
N ASN A 126 -19.77 15.74 -0.52
CA ASN A 126 -20.73 15.60 -1.60
C ASN A 126 -21.03 14.14 -1.95
N ASP A 127 -20.10 13.23 -1.67
CA ASP A 127 -20.26 11.80 -1.92
C ASP A 127 -20.44 11.02 -0.61
N LEU A 128 -21.70 10.80 -0.25
CA LEU A 128 -22.07 9.99 0.92
C LEU A 128 -21.86 8.48 0.71
N LEU A 129 -21.69 8.04 -0.54
CA LEU A 129 -21.55 6.64 -0.92
C LEU A 129 -20.14 6.31 -1.43
N MET A 130 -19.17 7.18 -1.10
CA MET A 130 -17.77 7.02 -1.46
C MET A 130 -17.28 5.61 -1.10
N GLU A 131 -16.68 4.94 -2.07
CA GLU A 131 -16.12 3.61 -1.86
C GLU A 131 -15.11 3.63 -0.71
N SER A 132 -15.19 2.64 0.19
CA SER A 132 -14.36 2.62 1.40
C SER A 132 -12.84 2.62 1.12
N TRP A 133 -12.41 2.17 -0.06
CA TRP A 133 -11.00 2.25 -0.45
C TRP A 133 -10.59 3.66 -0.88
N VAL A 134 -11.46 4.38 -1.60
CA VAL A 134 -11.24 5.79 -1.94
C VAL A 134 -11.20 6.63 -0.66
N GLU A 135 -12.12 6.37 0.28
CA GLU A 135 -12.16 7.04 1.58
C GLU A 135 -10.82 6.93 2.32
N VAL A 136 -10.20 5.75 2.30
CA VAL A 136 -8.90 5.48 2.91
C VAL A 136 -7.78 6.22 2.19
N GLU A 137 -7.71 6.12 0.85
CA GLU A 137 -6.68 6.80 0.05
C GLU A 137 -6.72 8.32 0.26
N LEU A 138 -7.89 8.93 0.19
CA LEU A 138 -8.06 10.37 0.38
C LEU A 138 -7.79 10.81 1.82
N THR A 139 -8.16 9.99 2.81
CA THR A 139 -7.84 10.26 4.22
C THR A 139 -6.32 10.27 4.46
N LEU A 140 -5.59 9.33 3.87
CA LEU A 140 -4.14 9.26 3.97
C LEU A 140 -3.46 10.41 3.21
N LEU A 141 -4.00 10.79 2.06
CA LEU A 141 -3.55 11.96 1.31
C LEU A 141 -3.73 13.24 2.12
N LEU A 142 -4.90 13.47 2.70
CA LEU A 142 -5.15 14.62 3.58
C LEU A 142 -4.17 14.67 4.74
N ALA A 143 -3.90 13.54 5.39
CA ALA A 143 -2.95 13.48 6.49
C ALA A 143 -1.54 13.91 6.08
N ARG A 144 -1.11 13.54 4.86
CA ARG A 144 0.15 13.97 4.26
C ARG A 144 0.16 15.47 3.93
N LEU A 145 -0.99 16.03 3.54
CA LEU A 145 -1.17 17.46 3.26
C LEU A 145 -1.37 18.30 4.54
N GLY A 146 -1.32 17.70 5.73
CA GLY A 146 -1.42 18.37 7.04
C GLY A 146 -2.77 18.19 7.74
N GLU A 147 -3.81 17.73 7.04
CA GLU A 147 -5.15 17.51 7.57
C GLU A 147 -5.30 16.12 8.22
N ARG A 148 -4.87 16.00 9.48
CA ARG A 148 -4.74 14.68 10.14
C ARG A 148 -5.96 14.20 10.92
N LYS A 149 -6.95 15.06 11.16
CA LYS A 149 -8.08 14.76 12.07
C LYS A 149 -8.82 13.45 11.74
N ARG A 150 -8.98 13.09 10.46
CA ARG A 150 -9.63 11.83 10.07
C ARG A 150 -8.75 10.62 10.42
N VAL A 151 -7.49 10.62 9.97
CA VAL A 151 -6.57 9.48 10.20
C VAL A 151 -6.29 9.28 11.69
N ASP A 152 -6.13 10.35 12.47
CA ASP A 152 -5.81 10.24 13.89
C ASP A 152 -6.99 9.65 14.69
N ARG A 153 -8.24 9.94 14.28
CA ARG A 153 -9.43 9.28 14.85
C ARG A 153 -9.46 7.78 14.55
N TRP A 154 -9.10 7.38 13.33
CA TRP A 154 -9.01 5.97 12.96
C TRP A 154 -7.92 5.25 13.74
N ILE A 155 -6.72 5.83 13.80
CA ILE A 155 -5.59 5.34 14.59
C ILE A 155 -6.00 5.15 16.05
N SER A 156 -6.60 6.17 16.67
CA SER A 156 -7.06 6.10 18.06
C SER A 156 -8.08 4.98 18.29
N SER A 157 -8.98 4.75 17.34
CA SER A 157 -9.96 3.67 17.39
C SER A 157 -9.31 2.29 17.31
N LEU A 158 -8.35 2.12 16.40
CA LEU A 158 -7.62 0.87 16.22
C LEU A 158 -6.72 0.56 17.41
N GLN A 159 -6.04 1.56 17.97
CA GLN A 159 -5.24 1.43 19.20
C GLN A 159 -6.07 0.91 20.37
N ARG A 160 -7.29 1.44 20.58
CA ARG A 160 -8.20 0.92 21.63
C ARG A 160 -8.61 -0.53 21.39
N LYS A 161 -8.76 -0.96 20.13
CA LYS A 161 -9.11 -2.34 19.79
C LYS A 161 -7.92 -3.29 19.96
N SER A 162 -6.71 -2.88 19.56
CA SER A 162 -5.50 -3.69 19.68
C SER A 162 -4.97 -3.78 21.11
N ALA A 163 -5.30 -2.83 21.99
CA ALA A 163 -4.92 -2.83 23.40
C ALA A 163 -5.74 -3.78 24.29
N LYS A 164 -6.75 -4.49 23.75
CA LYS A 164 -7.56 -5.45 24.51
C LYS A 164 -6.72 -6.65 24.94
N THR A 165 -7.08 -7.26 26.07
CA THR A 165 -6.48 -8.52 26.52
C THR A 165 -6.70 -9.63 25.49
N PRO A 166 -5.64 -10.30 24.99
CA PRO A 166 -5.78 -11.39 24.04
C PRO A 166 -6.48 -12.61 24.65
N ASN A 167 -7.55 -13.06 24.01
CA ASN A 167 -8.22 -14.34 24.23
C ASN A 167 -8.92 -14.78 22.94
N THR A 168 -9.51 -15.97 22.91
CA THR A 168 -10.12 -16.53 21.69
C THR A 168 -11.18 -15.61 21.05
N ALA A 169 -11.92 -14.83 21.85
CA ALA A 169 -12.95 -13.92 21.34
C ALA A 169 -12.37 -12.58 20.82
N THR A 170 -11.32 -12.06 21.47
CA THR A 170 -10.74 -10.75 21.11
C THR A 170 -9.65 -10.85 20.05
N LEU A 171 -8.99 -12.01 19.93
CA LEU A 171 -7.79 -12.17 19.11
C LEU A 171 -7.98 -11.81 17.63
N PRO A 172 -9.06 -12.22 16.93
CA PRO A 172 -9.27 -11.80 15.54
C PRO A 172 -9.36 -10.29 15.38
N SER A 173 -10.02 -9.61 16.33
CA SER A 173 -10.17 -8.15 16.30
C SER A 173 -8.84 -7.44 16.59
N ILE A 174 -8.03 -7.97 17.52
CA ILE A 174 -6.70 -7.43 17.82
C ILE A 174 -5.80 -7.54 16.58
N LEU A 175 -5.70 -8.74 15.98
CA LEU A 175 -4.86 -8.97 14.80
C LEU A 175 -5.29 -8.09 13.62
N SER A 176 -6.59 -8.04 13.30
CA SER A 176 -7.09 -7.16 12.25
C SER A 176 -6.81 -5.68 12.54
N SER A 177 -6.89 -5.26 13.80
CA SER A 177 -6.60 -3.87 14.17
C SER A 177 -5.12 -3.54 14.07
N LEU A 178 -4.21 -4.45 14.44
CA LEU A 178 -2.77 -4.25 14.28
C LEU A 178 -2.34 -4.15 12.82
N ILE A 179 -2.96 -4.94 11.93
CA ILE A 179 -2.72 -4.86 10.48
C ILE A 179 -3.09 -3.47 9.96
N LEU A 180 -4.32 -3.02 10.24
CA LEU A 180 -4.80 -1.71 9.78
C LEU A 180 -4.04 -0.55 10.44
N LEU A 181 -3.70 -0.68 11.72
CA LEU A 181 -3.00 0.35 12.47
C LEU A 181 -1.58 0.58 11.92
N SER A 182 -0.83 -0.50 11.71
CA SER A 182 0.53 -0.39 11.15
C SER A 182 0.51 0.17 9.72
N ASP A 183 -0.46 -0.23 8.89
CA ASP A 183 -0.68 0.34 7.56
C ASP A 183 -0.93 1.86 7.61
N LEU A 184 -1.89 2.30 8.42
CA LEU A 184 -2.21 3.73 8.55
C LEU A 184 -1.04 4.54 9.12
N GLN A 185 -0.34 4.01 10.12
CA GLN A 185 0.84 4.66 10.69
C GLN A 185 1.92 4.82 9.63
N TYR A 186 2.28 3.74 8.93
CA TYR A 186 3.26 3.75 7.85
C TYR A 186 2.90 4.77 6.77
N ARG A 187 1.70 4.66 6.21
CA ARG A 187 1.26 5.46 5.06
C ARG A 187 1.01 6.93 5.43
N SER A 188 0.76 7.25 6.69
CA SER A 188 0.65 8.63 7.19
C SER A 188 1.97 9.21 7.74
N GLY A 189 3.09 8.48 7.61
CA GLY A 189 4.43 8.94 7.98
C GLY A 189 4.81 8.77 9.46
N LEU A 190 4.01 8.06 10.24
CA LEU A 190 4.28 7.70 11.64
C LEU A 190 5.11 6.41 11.71
N TYR A 191 6.33 6.45 11.17
CA TYR A 191 7.14 5.25 10.97
C TYR A 191 7.60 4.61 12.28
N LEU A 192 7.92 5.40 13.30
CA LEU A 192 8.34 4.89 14.60
C LEU A 192 7.20 4.13 15.29
N GLU A 193 5.99 4.67 15.21
CA GLU A 193 4.79 4.03 15.74
C GLU A 193 4.43 2.78 14.93
N ALA A 194 4.61 2.79 13.61
CA ALA A 194 4.44 1.63 12.76
C ALA A 194 5.39 0.49 13.16
N VAL A 195 6.66 0.80 13.47
CA VAL A 195 7.63 -0.18 14.02
C VAL A 195 7.07 -0.82 15.30
N GLY A 196 6.59 -0.02 16.25
CA GLY A 196 6.01 -0.52 17.49
C GLY A 196 4.84 -1.49 17.24
N THR A 197 3.93 -1.12 16.34
CA THR A 197 2.78 -1.96 15.98
C THR A 197 3.20 -3.25 15.25
N HIS A 198 4.19 -3.20 14.37
CA HIS A 198 4.73 -4.39 13.70
C HIS A 198 5.39 -5.35 14.69
N LEU A 199 6.19 -4.83 15.63
CA LEU A 199 6.80 -5.65 16.69
C LEU A 199 5.73 -6.29 17.58
N GLN A 200 4.70 -5.53 17.98
CA GLN A 200 3.56 -6.09 18.74
C GLN A 200 2.87 -7.22 17.97
N ARG A 201 2.69 -7.05 16.65
CA ARG A 201 2.09 -8.07 15.79
C ARG A 201 2.96 -9.33 15.70
N ILE A 202 4.27 -9.18 15.54
CA ILE A 202 5.23 -10.29 15.50
C ILE A 202 5.17 -11.09 16.80
N GLU A 203 5.23 -10.43 17.95
CA GLU A 203 5.21 -11.09 19.25
C GLU A 203 3.90 -11.85 19.49
N LEU A 204 2.75 -11.27 19.11
CA LEU A 204 1.47 -11.96 19.21
C LEU A 204 1.40 -13.19 18.29
N LEU A 205 1.91 -13.10 17.05
CA LEU A 205 1.91 -14.24 16.13
C LEU A 205 2.86 -15.35 16.59
N LYS A 206 4.03 -15.02 17.15
CA LYS A 206 4.94 -16.00 17.76
C LYS A 206 4.30 -16.69 18.97
N ASP A 207 3.62 -15.94 19.82
CA ASP A 207 2.88 -16.49 20.97
C ASP A 207 1.80 -17.48 20.51
N ILE A 208 1.01 -17.12 19.49
CA ILE A 208 0.02 -18.02 18.88
C ILE A 208 0.70 -19.27 18.31
N ALA A 209 1.77 -19.10 17.53
CA ALA A 209 2.50 -20.19 16.90
C ALA A 209 3.00 -21.23 17.92
N SER A 210 3.40 -20.78 19.12
CA SER A 210 3.83 -21.68 20.21
C SER A 210 2.70 -22.54 20.79
N LYS A 211 1.44 -22.09 20.68
CA LYS A 211 0.26 -22.70 21.30
C LYS A 211 -0.62 -23.50 20.34
N VAL A 212 -0.48 -23.27 19.03
CA VAL A 212 -1.25 -24.00 18.01
C VAL A 212 -0.60 -25.33 17.63
N ARG A 213 -1.38 -26.16 16.93
CA ARG A 213 -0.91 -27.44 16.38
C ARG A 213 0.26 -27.23 15.41
N PRO A 214 1.25 -28.15 15.37
CA PRO A 214 2.46 -27.99 14.55
C PRO A 214 2.20 -27.67 13.08
N GLU A 215 1.11 -28.17 12.50
CA GLU A 215 0.78 -28.02 11.08
C GLU A 215 0.40 -26.57 10.72
N LEU A 216 -0.03 -25.77 11.70
CA LEU A 216 -0.39 -24.35 11.51
C LEU A 216 0.80 -23.41 11.68
N ARG A 217 1.91 -23.88 12.28
CA ARG A 217 3.07 -23.04 12.62
C ARG A 217 3.78 -22.47 11.39
N PRO A 218 4.03 -23.23 10.30
CA PRO A 218 4.72 -22.69 9.13
C PRO A 218 4.04 -21.43 8.56
N ASN A 219 2.71 -21.44 8.43
CA ASN A 219 1.97 -20.30 7.89
C ASN A 219 2.01 -19.07 8.82
N LEU A 220 2.03 -19.28 10.14
CA LEU A 220 2.16 -18.18 11.10
C LEU A 220 3.58 -17.60 11.10
N LEU A 221 4.60 -18.46 10.97
CA LEU A 221 5.99 -18.02 10.88
C LEU A 221 6.28 -17.31 9.57
N ASP A 222 5.72 -17.79 8.45
CA ASP A 222 5.78 -17.10 7.15
C ASP A 222 5.22 -15.67 7.25
N GLU A 223 4.07 -15.49 7.93
CA GLU A 223 3.52 -14.16 8.20
C GLU A 223 4.43 -13.31 9.11
N VAL A 224 5.08 -13.92 10.12
CA VAL A 224 6.08 -13.22 10.94
C VAL A 224 7.25 -12.73 10.08
N PHE A 225 7.76 -13.58 9.18
CA PHE A 225 8.86 -13.20 8.29
C PHE A 225 8.43 -12.10 7.31
N SER A 226 7.24 -12.18 6.73
CA SER A 226 6.75 -11.14 5.82
C SER A 226 6.58 -9.78 6.50
N ILE A 227 6.22 -9.73 7.79
CA ILE A 227 6.16 -8.48 8.57
C ILE A 227 7.53 -7.81 8.67
N HIS A 228 8.63 -8.58 8.71
CA HIS A 228 9.97 -8.00 8.80
C HIS A 228 10.34 -7.19 7.56
N TYR A 229 9.75 -7.48 6.40
CA TYR A 229 9.93 -6.64 5.21
C TYR A 229 9.39 -5.22 5.44
N ASN A 230 8.21 -5.10 6.06
CA ASN A 230 7.64 -3.79 6.41
C ASN A 230 8.46 -3.08 7.50
N LEU A 231 9.02 -3.82 8.46
CA LEU A 231 9.97 -3.26 9.43
C LEU A 231 11.23 -2.72 8.75
N ALA A 232 11.78 -3.44 7.77
CA ALA A 232 12.93 -2.99 6.99
C ALA A 232 12.63 -1.65 6.30
N CYS A 233 11.45 -1.51 5.68
CA CYS A 233 11.02 -0.24 5.08
C CYS A 233 10.91 0.88 6.12
N CYS A 234 10.29 0.61 7.28
CA CYS A 234 10.18 1.62 8.34
C CYS A 234 11.56 2.07 8.85
N TYR A 235 12.47 1.13 9.10
CA TYR A 235 13.82 1.43 9.59
C TYR A 235 14.65 2.19 8.56
N ALA A 236 14.55 1.82 7.28
CA ALA A 236 15.19 2.54 6.19
C ALA A 236 14.74 4.00 6.12
N LEU A 237 13.42 4.25 6.25
CA LEU A 237 12.83 5.58 6.25
C LEU A 237 13.18 6.40 7.52
N LEU A 238 13.47 5.73 8.63
CA LEU A 238 13.97 6.33 9.87
C LEU A 238 15.50 6.52 9.87
N GLY A 239 16.21 6.06 8.83
CA GLY A 239 17.67 6.11 8.75
C GLY A 239 18.40 5.10 9.64
N ASN A 240 17.70 4.13 10.22
CA ASN A 240 18.31 3.05 11.01
C ASN A 240 18.72 1.88 10.09
N LEU A 241 19.86 2.04 9.42
CA LEU A 241 20.30 1.12 8.35
C LEU A 241 20.60 -0.29 8.88
N GLU A 242 21.23 -0.40 10.04
CA GLU A 242 21.56 -1.69 10.66
C GLU A 242 20.29 -2.51 10.97
N ALA A 243 19.32 -1.92 11.66
CA ALA A 243 18.05 -2.59 11.94
C ALA A 243 17.27 -2.89 10.65
N GLY A 244 17.36 -2.01 9.66
CA GLY A 244 16.75 -2.20 8.35
C GLY A 244 17.30 -3.43 7.62
N LEU A 245 18.64 -3.58 7.54
CA LEU A 245 19.29 -4.72 6.90
C LEU A 245 19.01 -6.03 7.64
N GLY A 246 19.01 -6.03 8.98
CA GLY A 246 18.67 -7.21 9.78
C GLY A 246 17.22 -7.66 9.62
N ALA A 247 16.27 -6.71 9.57
CA ALA A 247 14.87 -7.00 9.30
C ALA A 247 14.69 -7.54 7.87
N LEU A 248 15.36 -6.93 6.88
CA LEU A 248 15.30 -7.37 5.49
C LEU A 248 15.83 -8.80 5.33
N GLU A 249 16.96 -9.12 5.98
CA GLU A 249 17.53 -10.48 5.98
C GLU A 249 16.58 -11.52 6.59
N THR A 250 15.86 -11.14 7.65
CA THR A 250 14.84 -12.01 8.28
C THR A 250 13.64 -12.22 7.35
N SER A 251 13.28 -11.20 6.57
CA SER A 251 12.10 -11.23 5.70
C SER A 251 12.22 -12.21 4.52
N LEU A 252 13.46 -12.46 4.06
CA LEU A 252 13.75 -13.44 3.00
C LEU A 252 13.44 -14.89 3.39
N ASN A 253 13.12 -15.16 4.66
CA ASN A 253 12.59 -16.47 5.07
C ASN A 253 11.10 -16.65 4.74
N SER A 254 10.41 -15.59 4.28
CA SER A 254 9.02 -15.70 3.83
C SER A 254 8.96 -16.19 2.39
N THR A 255 7.99 -17.05 2.13
CA THR A 255 7.61 -17.52 0.78
C THR A 255 7.03 -16.43 -0.13
N THR A 256 6.75 -15.25 0.43
CA THR A 256 6.12 -14.13 -0.30
C THR A 256 7.05 -12.96 -0.56
N ILE A 257 8.28 -13.01 -0.07
CA ILE A 257 9.28 -11.95 -0.21
C ILE A 257 10.41 -12.45 -1.09
N ASP A 258 10.64 -11.73 -2.19
CA ASP A 258 11.70 -12.01 -3.16
C ASP A 258 12.82 -10.97 -3.01
N LEU A 259 14.06 -11.37 -3.25
CA LEU A 259 15.23 -10.49 -3.26
C LEU A 259 15.07 -9.34 -4.27
N ASP A 260 14.40 -9.57 -5.41
CA ASP A 260 14.15 -8.53 -6.41
C ASP A 260 13.28 -7.40 -5.86
N MET A 261 12.36 -7.68 -4.92
CA MET A 261 11.61 -6.62 -4.23
C MET A 261 12.57 -5.66 -3.53
N ALA A 262 13.58 -6.18 -2.82
CA ALA A 262 14.55 -5.38 -2.09
C ALA A 262 15.42 -4.50 -3.01
N ARG A 263 15.66 -4.95 -4.26
CA ARG A 263 16.46 -4.22 -5.25
C ARG A 263 15.75 -2.98 -5.79
N ILE A 264 14.43 -3.02 -5.91
CA ILE A 264 13.64 -1.94 -6.55
C ILE A 264 12.86 -1.07 -5.57
N ASP A 265 12.53 -1.57 -4.37
CA ASP A 265 11.66 -0.86 -3.43
C ASP A 265 12.22 0.49 -3.01
N GLY A 266 11.56 1.59 -3.37
CA GLY A 266 12.07 2.92 -3.08
C GLY A 266 12.15 3.25 -1.60
N ASP A 267 11.36 2.59 -0.74
CA ASP A 267 11.43 2.77 0.71
C ASP A 267 12.75 2.20 1.28
N LEU A 268 13.36 1.22 0.59
CA LEU A 268 14.65 0.62 0.94
C LEU A 268 15.85 1.32 0.26
N LYS A 269 15.63 2.45 -0.42
CA LYS A 269 16.70 3.19 -1.13
C LYS A 269 17.88 3.53 -0.21
N ALA A 270 17.60 3.90 1.04
CA ALA A 270 18.64 4.23 2.02
C ALA A 270 19.51 3.00 2.35
N LEU A 271 18.92 1.80 2.43
CA LEU A 271 19.68 0.56 2.64
C LEU A 271 20.58 0.26 1.45
N ARG A 272 20.08 0.45 0.22
CA ARG A 272 20.89 0.25 -1.01
C ARG A 272 22.07 1.19 -1.14
N ALA A 273 22.00 2.36 -0.50
CA ALA A 273 23.09 3.33 -0.44
C ALA A 273 24.05 3.08 0.73
N ALA A 274 23.74 2.15 1.63
CA ALA A 274 24.58 1.83 2.79
C ALA A 274 25.88 1.15 2.36
N GLN A 275 26.94 1.36 3.13
CA GLN A 275 28.26 0.77 2.85
C GLN A 275 28.21 -0.77 2.91
N GLU A 276 27.35 -1.32 3.78
CA GLU A 276 27.18 -2.74 4.05
C GLU A 276 26.34 -3.46 2.97
N TRP A 277 25.65 -2.71 2.10
CA TRP A 277 24.75 -3.28 1.10
C TRP A 277 25.40 -4.31 0.17
N PRO A 278 26.59 -4.08 -0.42
CA PRO A 278 27.20 -5.06 -1.32
C PRO A 278 27.46 -6.41 -0.64
N ASP A 279 27.95 -6.39 0.60
CA ASP A 279 28.21 -7.60 1.37
C ASP A 279 26.91 -8.28 1.79
N TRP A 280 25.89 -7.50 2.18
CA TRP A 280 24.56 -8.01 2.49
C TRP A 280 23.92 -8.69 1.28
N LEU A 281 23.96 -8.04 0.11
CA LEU A 281 23.38 -8.56 -1.13
C LEU A 281 24.05 -9.86 -1.56
N LYS A 282 25.38 -9.93 -1.49
CA LYS A 282 26.12 -11.17 -1.78
C LYS A 282 25.68 -12.34 -0.89
N ARG A 283 25.45 -12.09 0.41
CA ARG A 283 24.92 -13.11 1.33
C ARG A 283 23.50 -13.50 0.96
N ALA A 284 22.62 -12.54 0.65
CA ALA A 284 21.24 -12.80 0.25
C ALA A 284 21.17 -13.65 -1.03
N GLU A 285 21.94 -13.31 -2.07
CA GLU A 285 22.00 -14.07 -3.32
C GLU A 285 22.52 -15.50 -3.13
N SER A 286 23.44 -15.73 -2.18
CA SER A 286 23.92 -17.08 -1.89
C SER A 286 22.86 -17.98 -1.24
N ARG A 287 21.88 -17.37 -0.55
CA ARG A 287 20.76 -18.09 0.09
C ARG A 287 19.64 -18.40 -0.90
N ASP A 288 19.48 -17.56 -1.91
CA ASP A 288 18.41 -17.68 -2.93
C ASP A 288 18.76 -18.68 -4.03
N LYS A 289 20.02 -19.11 -4.12
CA LYS A 289 20.40 -20.21 -5.01
C LYS A 289 19.77 -21.51 -4.51
N PRO A 290 19.01 -22.23 -5.35
CA PRO A 290 18.63 -23.60 -5.03
C PRO A 290 19.92 -24.39 -4.76
N GLU A 291 19.93 -25.14 -3.67
CA GLU A 291 20.98 -26.12 -3.40
C GLU A 291 21.09 -27.00 -4.65
N GLU A 292 22.18 -26.90 -5.42
CA GLU A 292 22.49 -27.87 -6.46
C GLU A 292 22.57 -29.20 -5.73
N VAL A 293 21.52 -30.02 -5.89
CA VAL A 293 21.53 -31.42 -5.48
C VAL A 293 22.64 -32.05 -6.31
N LEU A 294 23.83 -32.11 -5.74
CA LEU A 294 24.93 -32.90 -6.23
C LEU A 294 24.49 -34.37 -6.10
N GLU A 295 23.72 -34.85 -7.08
CA GLU A 295 23.69 -36.27 -7.43
C GLU A 295 25.10 -36.65 -7.89
N LYS A 296 26.01 -36.81 -6.93
CA LYS A 296 27.11 -37.76 -7.08
C LYS A 296 26.48 -39.13 -6.99
N VAL A 297 26.01 -39.64 -8.14
CA VAL A 297 25.91 -41.07 -8.36
C VAL A 297 27.34 -41.58 -8.34
N GLU A 298 27.80 -42.00 -7.16
CA GLU A 298 28.96 -42.85 -7.03
C GLU A 298 28.66 -44.13 -7.80
N GLY A 299 29.45 -44.37 -8.85
CA GLY A 299 29.42 -45.62 -9.58
C GLY A 299 29.79 -46.76 -8.65
N GLU A 300 28.84 -47.64 -8.38
CA GLU A 300 29.15 -48.99 -7.93
C GLU A 300 29.54 -49.84 -9.14
N LYS A 301 30.70 -50.46 -8.97
CA LYS A 301 31.36 -51.42 -9.86
C LYS A 301 30.64 -52.76 -9.86
#